data_AF-A0A924MMY4-F1
#
_entry.id   AF-A0A924MMY4-F1
#
_cell.length_a   1.000
_cell.length_b   1.000
_cell.length_c   1.000
_cell.angle_alpha   90.00
_cell.angle_beta   90.00
_cell.angle_gamma   90.00
#
_symmetry.space_group_name_H-M   'P 1'
#
loop_
_entity.id
_entity.type
_entity.pdbx_description
1 polymer ?
#
loop_
_entity_poly.entity_id
_entity_poly.type
_entity_poly.pdbx_seq_one_letter_code
_entity_poly.pdbx_strand_id
1 'polypeptide(L)'
;AARLDLPVCISFTLDSETSRLKSGPTLREAIETTDHEAGDAKPDFYGINCSHPFEFLPALEAGDWIRRIRMIRPNASAKDKVELCQIGHLEEGDPEELGRLMGELASRYPHIDIWGGCCGTWEKHLEQIVRQVKLARRTESTT
;
A
#
# COMPACT_ATOMS: atom_id res chain seq x y z
N ALA A 1 -22.09 -1.65 7.93
CA ALA A 1 -21.06 -2.65 8.26
C ALA A 1 -21.21 -3.15 9.69
N ALA A 2 -20.89 -2.36 10.71
CA ALA A 2 -20.95 -2.77 12.13
C ALA A 2 -22.30 -3.37 12.56
N ARG A 3 -23.44 -2.75 12.21
CA ARG A 3 -24.79 -3.29 12.53
C ARG A 3 -25.10 -4.64 11.85
N LEU A 4 -24.35 -5.01 10.82
CA LEU A 4 -24.53 -6.23 10.04
C LEU A 4 -23.33 -7.19 10.20
N ASP A 5 -22.40 -6.89 11.11
CA ASP A 5 -21.18 -7.68 11.36
C ASP A 5 -20.36 -7.96 10.08
N LEU A 6 -20.27 -6.97 9.19
CA LEU A 6 -19.49 -7.07 7.95
C LEU A 6 -18.11 -6.41 8.11
N PRO A 7 -17.01 -7.08 7.73
CA PRO A 7 -15.68 -6.50 7.79
C PRO A 7 -15.51 -5.39 6.74
N VAL A 8 -14.78 -4.35 7.10
CA VAL A 8 -14.51 -3.17 6.28
C VAL A 8 -13.01 -2.92 6.18
N CYS A 9 -12.54 -2.81 4.95
CA CYS A 9 -11.25 -2.25 4.63
C CYS A 9 -11.44 -0.91 3.91
N ILE A 10 -10.74 0.13 4.35
CA ILE A 10 -10.61 1.40 3.61
C ILE A 10 -9.17 1.52 3.12
N SER A 11 -8.99 1.82 1.83
CA SER A 11 -7.66 2.06 1.27
C SER A 11 -7.48 3.50 0.85
N PHE A 12 -6.29 4.05 1.10
CA PHE A 12 -5.90 5.39 0.72
C PHE A 12 -4.90 5.38 -0.44
N THR A 13 -4.90 6.47 -1.19
CA THR A 13 -4.00 6.72 -2.31
C THR A 13 -3.24 8.02 -2.05
N LEU A 14 -1.94 7.99 -2.26
CA LEU A 14 -1.04 9.13 -2.09
C LEU A 14 -0.53 9.63 -3.45
N ASP A 15 -0.12 10.89 -3.51
CA ASP A 15 0.56 11.49 -4.65
C ASP A 15 2.09 11.45 -4.55
N SER A 16 2.74 11.65 -5.69
CA SER A 16 4.19 11.61 -5.85
C SER A 16 4.92 12.86 -5.37
N GLU A 17 4.25 14.00 -5.28
CA GLU A 17 4.89 15.27 -4.94
C GLU A 17 5.07 15.45 -3.43
N THR A 18 4.07 15.02 -2.66
CA THR A 18 3.97 15.32 -1.24
C THR A 18 3.86 14.09 -0.35
N SER A 19 3.64 12.91 -0.94
CA SER A 19 3.33 11.68 -0.20
C SER A 19 2.12 11.82 0.73
N ARG A 20 1.18 12.70 0.37
CA ARG A 20 -0.08 12.94 1.11
C ARG A 20 -1.26 12.50 0.28
N LEU A 21 -2.43 12.45 0.93
CA LEU A 21 -3.69 12.35 0.21
C LEU A 21 -3.85 13.64 -0.61
N LYS A 22 -4.45 13.56 -1.80
CA LYS A 22 -4.75 14.74 -2.63
C LYS A 22 -5.61 15.80 -1.91
N SER A 23 -6.32 15.42 -0.86
CA SER A 23 -7.08 16.33 -0.01
C SER A 23 -6.23 17.12 1.01
N GLY A 24 -4.93 16.80 1.15
CA GLY A 24 -3.98 17.48 2.03
C GLY A 24 -3.44 16.66 3.22
N PRO A 25 -4.25 15.85 3.93
CA PRO A 25 -3.77 15.09 5.09
C PRO A 25 -2.66 14.08 4.76
N THR A 26 -1.79 13.84 5.73
CA THR A 26 -0.93 12.66 5.74
C THR A 26 -1.77 11.38 5.82
N LEU A 27 -1.15 10.25 5.47
CA LEU A 27 -1.76 8.94 5.66
C LEU A 27 -2.12 8.67 7.13
N ARG A 28 -1.26 9.09 8.05
CA ARG A 28 -1.49 8.99 9.50
C ARG A 28 -2.73 9.75 9.92
N GLU A 29 -2.80 11.04 9.58
CA GLU A 29 -3.94 11.91 9.92
C GLU A 29 -5.24 11.31 9.36
N ALA A 30 -5.24 10.83 8.11
CA ALA A 30 -6.42 10.23 7.52
C ALA A 30 -6.92 8.99 8.29
N ILE A 31 -6.01 8.11 8.73
CA ILE A 31 -6.35 6.91 9.51
C ILE A 31 -6.83 7.29 10.90
N GLU A 32 -6.08 8.14 11.63
CA GLU A 32 -6.43 8.55 12.99
C GLU A 32 -7.75 9.32 13.03
N THR A 33 -7.99 10.22 12.07
CA THR A 33 -9.28 10.92 11.93
C THR A 33 -10.41 9.94 11.60
N THR A 34 -10.21 9.00 10.67
CA THR A 34 -11.27 8.03 10.33
C THR A 34 -11.63 7.15 11.52
N ASP A 35 -10.63 6.65 12.26
CA ASP A 35 -10.85 5.87 13.48
C ASP A 35 -11.55 6.70 14.57
N HIS A 36 -11.16 7.96 14.75
CA HIS A 36 -11.77 8.88 15.72
C HIS A 36 -13.24 9.14 15.42
N GLU A 37 -13.55 9.55 14.20
CA GLU A 37 -14.92 9.91 13.80
C GLU A 37 -15.86 8.69 13.76
N ALA A 38 -15.33 7.50 13.42
CA ALA A 38 -16.14 6.28 13.37
C ALA A 38 -16.32 5.59 14.73
N GLY A 39 -15.45 5.87 15.72
CA GLY A 39 -15.49 5.26 17.04
C GLY A 39 -15.49 3.73 16.99
N ASP A 40 -16.47 3.11 17.65
CA ASP A 40 -16.62 1.64 17.66
C ASP A 40 -16.99 1.04 16.29
N ALA A 41 -17.44 1.87 15.35
CA ALA A 41 -17.77 1.45 13.99
C ALA A 41 -16.62 1.67 12.98
N LYS A 42 -15.39 1.90 13.46
CA LYS A 42 -14.21 2.08 12.62
C LYS A 42 -13.91 0.88 11.71
N PRO A 43 -13.21 1.08 10.58
CA PRO A 43 -12.78 -0.02 9.71
C PRO A 43 -11.97 -1.08 10.46
N ASP A 44 -12.05 -2.34 10.06
CA ASP A 44 -11.25 -3.42 10.65
C ASP A 44 -9.76 -3.18 10.42
N PHE A 45 -9.41 -2.69 9.23
CA PHE A 45 -8.05 -2.33 8.84
C PHE A 45 -8.05 -1.37 7.65
N TYR A 46 -6.86 -0.87 7.33
CA TYR A 46 -6.62 0.02 6.21
C TYR A 46 -5.67 -0.59 5.19
N GLY A 47 -5.71 -0.03 3.98
CA GLY A 47 -4.76 -0.35 2.92
C GLY A 47 -4.18 0.88 2.26
N ILE A 48 -3.14 0.65 1.46
CA ILE A 48 -2.62 1.61 0.48
C ILE A 48 -2.81 1.00 -0.90
N ASN A 49 -3.47 1.72 -1.79
CA ASN A 49 -3.71 1.26 -3.15
C ASN A 49 -3.54 2.36 -4.17
N CYS A 50 -3.31 1.95 -5.42
CA CYS A 50 -3.22 2.87 -6.56
C CYS A 50 -2.11 3.93 -6.41
N SER A 51 -1.07 3.61 -5.65
CA SER A 51 0.14 4.42 -5.52
C SER A 51 1.37 3.53 -5.70
N HIS A 52 2.38 4.00 -6.41
CA HIS A 52 3.68 3.34 -6.48
C HIS A 52 4.41 3.45 -5.12
N PRO A 53 5.27 2.49 -4.73
CA PRO A 53 5.99 2.56 -3.45
C PRO A 53 6.73 3.86 -3.18
N PHE A 54 7.29 4.51 -4.20
CA PHE A 54 7.94 5.81 -4.04
C PHE A 54 7.00 6.91 -3.53
N GLU A 55 5.71 6.84 -3.85
CA GLU A 55 4.72 7.83 -3.40
C GLU A 55 4.38 7.65 -1.92
N PHE A 56 4.40 6.41 -1.39
CA PHE A 56 3.90 6.13 -0.05
C PHE A 56 4.96 5.74 0.98
N LEU A 57 6.13 5.25 0.57
CA LEU A 57 7.23 4.91 1.47
C LEU A 57 7.62 6.08 2.41
N PRO A 58 7.71 7.34 1.93
CA PRO A 58 8.01 8.47 2.80
C PRO A 58 6.93 8.73 3.87
N ALA A 59 5.67 8.36 3.60
CA ALA A 59 4.55 8.54 4.52
C ALA A 59 4.48 7.47 5.63
N LEU A 60 5.28 6.40 5.53
CA LEU A 60 5.31 5.33 6.53
C LEU A 60 6.24 5.67 7.69
N GLU A 61 5.80 6.62 8.51
CA GLU A 61 6.46 7.09 9.74
C GLU A 61 6.23 6.16 10.93
N ALA A 62 7.17 6.10 11.87
CA ALA A 62 7.01 5.29 13.07
C ALA A 62 5.78 5.72 13.90
N GLY A 63 5.03 4.73 14.40
CA GLY A 63 3.88 4.97 15.28
C GLY A 63 2.92 3.78 15.30
N ASP A 64 2.09 3.71 16.34
CA ASP A 64 1.14 2.59 16.50
C ASP A 64 0.06 2.55 15.41
N TRP A 65 -0.25 3.70 14.81
CA TRP A 65 -1.20 3.82 13.70
C TRP A 65 -0.84 2.90 12.51
N ILE A 66 0.44 2.65 12.27
CA ILE A 66 0.90 1.75 11.19
C ILE A 66 0.34 0.34 11.34
N ARG A 67 0.08 -0.13 12.58
CA ARG A 67 -0.50 -1.46 12.84
C ARG A 67 -1.90 -1.61 12.25
N ARG A 68 -2.56 -0.51 11.91
CA ARG A 68 -3.87 -0.48 11.26
C ARG A 68 -3.78 -0.79 9.76
N ILE A 69 -2.62 -0.63 9.13
CA ILE A 69 -2.40 -0.97 7.72
C ILE A 69 -2.11 -2.46 7.61
N ARG A 70 -2.91 -3.17 6.80
CA ARG A 70 -2.72 -4.59 6.49
C ARG A 70 -2.62 -4.91 5.00
N MET A 71 -3.03 -3.98 4.14
CA MET A 71 -3.08 -4.18 2.69
C MET A 71 -2.18 -3.22 1.93
N ILE A 72 -1.36 -3.74 1.00
CA ILE A 72 -0.62 -2.92 0.03
C ILE A 72 -0.85 -3.44 -1.39
N ARG A 73 -1.37 -2.58 -2.28
CA ARG A 73 -1.66 -2.86 -3.68
C ARG A 73 -1.12 -1.73 -4.58
N PRO A 74 0.19 -1.75 -4.88
CA PRO A 74 0.84 -0.66 -5.57
C PRO A 74 0.50 -0.60 -7.06
N ASN A 75 0.76 0.53 -7.70
CA ASN A 75 0.87 0.60 -9.17
C ASN A 75 2.19 0.01 -9.63
N ALA A 76 2.25 -0.45 -10.89
CA ALA A 76 3.48 -0.98 -11.48
C ALA A 76 4.51 0.08 -11.86
N SER A 77 4.04 1.23 -12.37
CA SER A 77 4.90 2.33 -12.80
C SER A 77 4.99 3.42 -11.73
N ALA A 78 6.18 4.01 -11.62
CA ALA A 78 6.43 5.21 -10.82
C ALA A 78 6.01 6.52 -11.51
N LYS A 79 5.61 6.48 -12.79
CA LYS A 79 5.15 7.66 -13.52
C LYS A 79 3.88 8.23 -12.89
N ASP A 80 3.73 9.56 -12.96
CA ASP A 80 2.53 10.21 -12.47
C ASP A 80 1.29 9.75 -13.25
N LYS A 81 0.15 9.69 -12.56
CA LYS A 81 -1.13 9.21 -13.11
C LYS A 81 -1.62 10.06 -14.27
N VAL A 82 -1.37 11.37 -14.25
CA VAL A 82 -1.75 12.28 -15.34
C VAL A 82 -0.85 12.05 -16.54
N GLU A 83 0.46 11.85 -16.33
CA GLU A 83 1.40 11.52 -17.41
C GLU A 83 1.04 10.18 -18.07
N LEU A 84 0.68 9.17 -17.26
CA LEU A 84 0.23 7.86 -17.76
C LEU A 84 -1.01 7.95 -18.66
N CYS A 85 -1.90 8.91 -18.42
CA CYS A 85 -3.07 9.14 -19.29
C CYS A 85 -2.70 9.83 -20.62
N GLN A 86 -1.55 10.51 -20.67
CA GLN A 86 -1.11 11.27 -21.84
C GLN A 86 -0.21 10.44 -22.78
N ILE A 87 0.35 9.34 -22.30
CA ILE A 87 1.15 8.44 -23.12
C ILE A 87 0.24 7.51 -23.95
N GLY A 88 0.51 7.42 -25.25
CA GLY A 88 -0.24 6.56 -26.18
C GLY A 88 0.12 5.07 -26.10
N HIS A 89 0.79 4.64 -25.05
CA HIS A 89 1.21 3.25 -24.82
C HIS A 89 1.18 2.93 -23.32
N LEU A 90 1.12 1.64 -22.99
CA LEU A 90 1.15 1.19 -21.61
C LEU A 90 2.59 1.27 -21.07
N GLU A 91 2.80 2.04 -20.01
CA GLU A 91 4.03 1.95 -19.21
C GLU A 91 3.93 0.75 -18.28
N GLU A 92 4.76 -0.26 -18.51
CA GLU A 92 4.64 -1.52 -17.80
C GLU A 92 5.30 -1.51 -16.42
N GLY A 93 6.24 -0.59 -16.16
CA GLY A 93 7.05 -0.56 -14.94
C GLY A 93 8.10 -1.68 -14.88
N ASP A 94 8.80 -1.78 -13.74
CA ASP A 94 9.80 -2.82 -13.48
C ASP A 94 9.28 -3.82 -12.42
N PRO A 95 8.98 -5.08 -12.82
CA PRO A 95 8.57 -6.13 -11.91
C PRO A 95 9.56 -6.47 -10.81
N GLU A 96 10.85 -6.49 -11.13
CA GLU A 96 11.90 -6.89 -10.18
C GLU A 96 12.09 -5.81 -9.13
N GLU A 97 12.14 -4.55 -9.56
CA GLU A 97 12.19 -3.40 -8.67
C GLU A 97 10.98 -3.37 -7.75
N LEU A 98 9.77 -3.46 -8.30
CA LEU A 98 8.54 -3.47 -7.51
C LEU A 98 8.56 -4.62 -6.50
N GLY A 99 8.91 -5.83 -6.94
CA GLY A 99 9.04 -6.98 -6.05
C GLY A 99 9.99 -6.71 -4.89
N ARG A 100 11.19 -6.17 -5.15
CA ARG A 100 12.19 -5.86 -4.11
C ARG A 100 11.64 -4.85 -3.09
N LEU A 101 11.04 -3.76 -3.56
CA LEU A 101 10.44 -2.73 -2.70
C LEU A 101 9.33 -3.32 -1.81
N MET A 102 8.50 -4.21 -2.37
CA MET A 102 7.47 -4.91 -1.62
C MET A 102 8.03 -5.91 -0.59
N GLY A 103 9.13 -6.60 -0.92
CA GLY A 103 9.86 -7.46 0.02
C GLY A 103 10.48 -6.69 1.19
N GLU A 104 11.04 -5.51 0.93
CA GLU A 104 11.58 -4.61 1.97
C GLU A 104 10.48 -4.12 2.91
N LEU A 105 9.33 -3.73 2.36
CA LEU A 105 8.15 -3.38 3.13
C LEU A 105 7.66 -4.56 4.00
N ALA A 106 7.67 -5.76 3.44
CA ALA A 106 7.31 -6.95 4.19
C ALA A 106 8.23 -7.11 5.40
N SER A 107 9.55 -7.17 5.21
CA SER A 107 10.52 -7.28 6.30
C SER A 107 10.38 -6.16 7.35
N ARG A 108 10.11 -4.92 6.92
CA ARG A 108 9.94 -3.78 7.83
C ARG A 108 8.65 -3.84 8.65
N TYR A 109 7.58 -4.42 8.08
CA TYR A 109 6.25 -4.44 8.67
C TYR A 109 5.65 -5.85 8.65
N PRO A 110 5.96 -6.69 9.67
CA PRO A 110 5.51 -8.08 9.73
C PRO A 110 4.00 -8.29 9.82
N HIS A 111 3.26 -7.30 10.32
CA HIS A 111 1.81 -7.36 10.45
C HIS A 111 1.05 -7.12 9.13
N ILE A 112 1.72 -6.65 8.07
CA ILE A 112 1.10 -6.50 6.75
C ILE A 112 1.05 -7.87 6.06
N ASP A 113 -0.16 -8.34 5.80
CA ASP A 113 -0.44 -9.70 5.36
C ASP A 113 -1.31 -9.80 4.10
N ILE A 114 -1.78 -8.67 3.55
CA ILE A 114 -2.53 -8.63 2.29
C ILE A 114 -1.69 -7.89 1.23
N TRP A 115 -1.20 -8.64 0.25
CA TRP A 115 -0.33 -8.14 -0.82
C TRP A 115 -1.01 -8.34 -2.17
N GLY A 116 -0.88 -7.37 -3.08
CA GLY A 116 -1.44 -7.48 -4.42
C GLY A 116 -0.90 -6.41 -5.37
N GLY A 117 -1.73 -6.03 -6.34
CA GLY A 117 -1.41 -5.02 -7.35
C GLY A 117 -2.61 -4.13 -7.67
N CYS A 118 -2.34 -2.99 -8.31
CA CYS A 118 -3.32 -2.05 -8.81
C CYS A 118 -3.02 -1.73 -10.29
N CYS A 119 -2.96 -0.46 -10.70
CA CYS A 119 -2.83 -0.09 -12.10
C CYS A 119 -1.48 -0.52 -12.68
N GLY A 120 -1.52 -1.17 -13.86
CA GLY A 120 -0.33 -1.67 -14.56
C GLY A 120 0.29 -2.93 -13.96
N THR A 121 -0.19 -3.41 -12.80
CA THR A 121 0.34 -4.63 -12.18
C THR A 121 -0.25 -5.87 -12.85
N TRP A 122 0.62 -6.69 -13.42
CA TRP A 122 0.28 -7.95 -14.09
C TRP A 122 0.92 -9.16 -13.41
N GLU A 123 0.74 -10.35 -13.98
CA GLU A 123 1.28 -11.63 -13.48
C GLU A 123 2.77 -11.52 -13.10
N LYS A 124 3.62 -11.04 -14.01
CA LYS A 124 5.07 -10.90 -13.76
C LYS A 124 5.42 -10.06 -12.52
N HIS A 125 4.60 -9.05 -12.21
CA HIS A 125 4.80 -8.22 -11.03
C HIS A 125 4.36 -8.95 -9.77
N LEU A 126 3.19 -9.60 -9.82
CA LEU A 126 2.66 -10.38 -8.71
C LEU A 126 3.59 -11.55 -8.36
N GLU A 127 4.21 -12.20 -9.36
CA GLU A 127 5.22 -13.24 -9.15
C GLU A 127 6.42 -12.72 -8.36
N GLN A 128 6.96 -11.56 -8.73
CA GLN A 128 8.10 -10.96 -8.01
C GLN A 128 7.70 -10.51 -6.60
N ILE A 129 6.51 -9.92 -6.42
CA ILE A 129 5.98 -9.56 -5.09
C ILE A 129 5.87 -10.81 -4.22
N VAL A 130 5.23 -11.88 -4.71
CA VAL A 130 5.08 -13.14 -3.96
C VAL A 130 6.44 -13.73 -3.61
N ARG A 131 7.38 -13.76 -4.55
CA ARG A 131 8.73 -14.27 -4.33
C ARG A 131 9.44 -13.50 -3.21
N GLN A 132 9.47 -12.17 -3.30
CA GLN A 132 10.22 -11.32 -2.37
C GLN A 132 9.57 -11.27 -0.98
N VAL A 133 8.24 -11.20 -0.90
CA VAL A 133 7.52 -11.30 0.38
C VAL A 133 7.78 -12.66 1.05
N LYS A 134 7.73 -13.77 0.30
CA LYS A 134 8.06 -15.10 0.87
C LYS A 134 9.49 -15.17 1.39
N LEU A 135 10.44 -14.56 0.70
CA LEU A 135 11.84 -14.50 1.15
C LEU A 135 11.95 -13.71 2.46
N ALA A 136 11.32 -12.54 2.55
CA ALA A 136 11.28 -11.72 3.77
C ALA A 136 10.75 -12.51 4.98
N ARG A 137 9.63 -13.24 4.82
CA ARG A 137 8.99 -13.99 5.91
C ARG A 137 9.75 -15.23 6.39
N ARG A 138 10.56 -15.85 5.51
CA ARG A 138 11.39 -17.01 5.89
C ARG A 138 12.56 -16.59 6.77
N THR A 139 13.16 -15.44 6.48
CA THR A 139 14.29 -14.90 7.27
C THR A 139 13.87 -14.60 8.71
N GLU A 140 12.67 -14.03 8.91
CA GLU A 140 12.09 -13.78 10.24
C GLU A 140 11.87 -15.07 11.05
N SER A 141 11.54 -16.18 10.41
CA SER A 141 11.28 -17.46 11.10
C SER A 141 12.55 -18.21 11.53
N THR A 142 13.74 -17.75 11.09
CA THR A 142 15.03 -18.41 11.33
C THR A 142 15.88 -17.66 12.38
N THR A 143 15.37 -16.54 12.92
CA THR A 143 16.06 -15.69 13.90
C THR A 143 15.34 -15.76 15.23
#